data_AF-A0AB36R3T0-F1
#
_entry.id   AF-A0AB36R3T0-F1
#
_cell.length_a   1.000
_cell.length_b   1.000
_cell.length_c   1.000
_cell.angle_alpha   90.00
_cell.angle_beta   90.00
_cell.angle_gamma   90.00
#
_symmetry.space_group_name_H-M   'P 1'
#
loop_
_entity.id
_entity.type
_entity.pdbx_description
1 polymer ?
#
loop_
_entity_poly.entity_id
_entity_poly.type
_entity_poly.pdbx_seq_one_letter_code
_entity_poly.pdbx_strand_id
1 'polypeptide(L)'
;MLYKGSCHCGKIAFEVEGDLTGAVRCNCSICSRKGALLWAVPHAALRVLAWGDDLGKYAFGNHVIAHRFCRTCGIHPFAEDVSEGMERSAYVNVHCIDDLNLAAVPVFDFDGRAV
;
A
#
# COMPACT_ATOMS: atom_id res chain seq x y z
N MET A 1 3.85 12.83 10.51
CA MET A 1 5.04 13.02 9.66
C MET A 1 4.62 12.88 8.20
N LEU A 2 5.37 13.47 7.27
CA LEU A 2 5.15 13.29 5.83
C LEU A 2 6.22 12.34 5.29
N TYR A 3 5.78 11.24 4.69
CA TYR A 3 6.66 10.28 4.02
C TYR A 3 6.48 10.39 2.51
N LYS A 4 7.58 10.23 1.78
CA LYS A 4 7.60 10.14 0.32
C LYS A 4 7.92 8.73 -0.11
N GLY A 5 7.42 8.34 -1.26
CA GLY A 5 7.69 7.03 -1.79
C GLY A 5 7.38 6.91 -3.26
N SER A 6 7.85 5.81 -3.84
CA SER A 6 7.67 5.53 -5.25
C SER A 6 7.69 4.04 -5.57
N CYS A 7 7.20 3.68 -6.75
CA CYS A 7 7.57 2.40 -7.34
C CYS A 7 9.04 2.40 -7.78
N HIS A 8 9.60 1.23 -8.08
CA HIS A 8 11.02 1.10 -8.43
C HIS A 8 11.48 2.01 -9.59
N CYS A 9 10.64 2.21 -10.61
CA CYS A 9 10.99 3.07 -11.75
C CYS A 9 10.60 4.55 -11.56
N GLY A 10 10.09 4.95 -10.40
CA GLY A 10 9.72 6.33 -10.07
C GLY A 10 8.44 6.86 -10.75
N LYS A 11 7.87 6.13 -11.72
CA LYS A 11 6.67 6.57 -12.46
C LYS A 11 5.41 6.69 -11.60
N ILE A 12 5.31 5.87 -10.56
CA ILE A 12 4.30 6.03 -9.52
C ILE A 12 5.01 6.66 -8.33
N ALA A 13 4.63 7.89 -8.00
CA ALA A 13 5.15 8.62 -6.84
C ALA A 13 3.99 9.00 -5.93
N PHE A 14 4.20 8.96 -4.62
CA PHE A 14 3.18 9.28 -3.63
C PHE A 14 3.78 9.96 -2.41
N GLU A 15 2.91 10.63 -1.67
CA GLU A 15 3.13 11.16 -0.34
C GLU A 15 2.10 10.56 0.60
N VAL A 16 2.51 10.23 1.82
CA VAL A 16 1.60 9.76 2.85
C VAL A 16 1.87 10.47 4.18
N GLU A 17 0.81 10.99 4.77
CA GLU A 17 0.85 11.65 6.07
C GLU A 17 0.43 10.70 7.18
N GLY A 18 1.16 10.72 8.29
CA GLY A 18 0.78 9.95 9.48
C GLY A 18 1.96 9.64 10.38
N ASP A 19 1.71 8.77 11.34
CA ASP A 19 2.73 8.18 12.20
C ASP A 19 2.88 6.69 11.87
N LEU A 20 4.09 6.29 11.46
CA LEU A 20 4.39 4.91 11.08
C LEU A 20 4.77 4.15 12.35
N THR A 21 3.76 3.68 13.07
CA THR A 21 3.94 2.91 14.32
C THR A 21 4.16 1.42 14.09
N GLY A 22 3.88 0.95 12.87
CA GLY A 22 4.21 -0.40 12.42
C GLY A 22 3.53 -0.76 11.11
N ALA A 23 3.87 -1.94 10.60
CA ALA A 23 3.36 -2.49 9.35
C ALA A 23 2.74 -3.86 9.58
N VAL A 24 1.73 -4.18 8.78
CA VAL A 24 1.02 -5.45 8.82
C VAL A 24 1.58 -6.40 7.77
N ARG A 25 1.89 -7.63 8.20
CA ARG A 25 2.15 -8.76 7.31
C ARG A 25 0.89 -9.63 7.25
N CYS A 26 0.22 -9.62 6.10
CA CYS A 26 -0.98 -10.42 5.87
C CYS A 26 -0.64 -11.74 5.15
N ASN A 27 -1.16 -12.86 5.65
CA ASN A 27 -0.92 -14.19 5.10
C ASN A 27 -1.89 -14.61 3.96
N CYS A 28 -2.82 -13.73 3.53
CA CYS A 28 -3.78 -14.05 2.48
C CYS A 28 -3.09 -14.30 1.13
N SER A 29 -3.80 -14.90 0.18
CA SER A 29 -3.22 -15.41 -1.07
C SER A 29 -2.46 -14.34 -1.88
N ILE A 30 -2.97 -13.11 -1.98
CA ILE A 30 -2.31 -12.02 -2.71
C ILE A 30 -1.19 -11.37 -1.90
N CYS A 31 -1.40 -11.14 -0.60
CA CYS A 31 -0.43 -10.43 0.25
C CYS A 31 0.83 -11.27 0.47
N SER A 32 0.66 -12.57 0.71
CA SER A 32 1.78 -13.51 0.82
C SER A 32 2.62 -13.58 -0.46
N ARG A 33 1.99 -13.57 -1.64
CA ARG A 33 2.71 -13.56 -2.94
C ARG A 33 3.47 -12.26 -3.20
N LYS A 34 2.94 -11.13 -2.74
CA LYS A 34 3.60 -9.82 -2.87
C LYS A 34 4.74 -9.62 -1.87
N GLY A 35 4.72 -10.33 -0.75
CA GLY A 35 5.62 -10.08 0.37
C GLY A 35 5.51 -8.67 0.94
N ALA A 36 4.33 -8.03 0.82
CA ALA A 36 4.14 -6.65 1.22
C ALA A 36 4.03 -6.49 2.74
N LEU A 37 4.62 -5.41 3.26
CA LEU A 37 4.42 -4.93 4.63
C LEU A 37 3.59 -3.65 4.56
N LEU A 38 2.36 -3.70 5.07
CA LEU A 38 1.35 -2.68 4.81
C LEU A 38 1.13 -1.78 6.02
N TRP A 39 1.36 -0.49 5.85
CA TRP A 39 0.95 0.54 6.80
C TRP A 39 -0.45 1.04 6.44
N ALA A 40 -1.40 0.86 7.36
CA ALA A 40 -2.77 1.34 7.20
C ALA A 40 -2.88 2.81 7.63
N VAL A 41 -3.47 3.63 6.76
CA VAL A 41 -3.72 5.06 6.99
C VAL A 41 -5.12 5.43 6.50
N PRO A 42 -5.73 6.52 6.99
CA PRO A 42 -6.91 7.09 6.35
C PRO A 42 -6.62 7.35 4.86
N HIS A 43 -7.57 7.05 3.99
CA HIS A 43 -7.37 7.19 2.54
C HIS A 43 -6.94 8.61 2.14
N ALA A 44 -7.53 9.62 2.77
CA ALA A 44 -7.21 11.03 2.56
C ALA A 44 -5.76 11.41 2.93
N ALA A 45 -5.08 10.58 3.73
CA ALA A 45 -3.69 10.81 4.11
C ALA A 45 -2.70 10.33 3.04
N LEU A 46 -3.15 9.54 2.04
CA LEU A 46 -2.34 9.12 0.90
C LEU A 46 -2.65 10.00 -0.32
N ARG A 47 -1.63 10.70 -0.82
CA ARG A 47 -1.69 11.49 -2.06
C ARG A 47 -0.77 10.91 -3.11
N VAL A 48 -1.35 10.39 -4.20
CA VAL A 48 -0.58 9.98 -5.38
C VAL A 48 -0.21 11.24 -6.17
N LEU A 49 1.07 11.43 -6.45
CA LEU A 49 1.62 12.65 -7.08
C LEU A 49 1.81 12.49 -8.59
N ALA A 50 2.24 11.31 -9.02
CA ALA A 50 2.45 10.97 -10.42
C ALA A 50 2.02 9.53 -10.66
N TRP A 51 1.23 9.29 -11.71
CA TRP A 51 0.72 7.94 -11.96
C TRP A 51 0.39 7.61 -13.43
N GLY A 52 0.13 8.61 -14.28
CA GLY A 52 -0.14 8.42 -15.71
C GLY A 52 -1.09 7.25 -16.03
N ASP A 53 -0.88 6.60 -17.17
CA ASP A 53 -1.52 5.31 -17.49
C ASP A 53 -0.80 4.11 -16.84
N ASP A 54 0.26 4.38 -16.06
CA ASP A 54 1.13 3.38 -15.46
C ASP A 54 0.58 2.78 -14.17
N LEU A 55 -0.47 3.36 -13.57
CA LEU A 55 -1.09 2.86 -12.35
C LEU A 55 -2.16 1.82 -12.65
N GLY A 56 -1.76 0.56 -12.55
CA GLY A 56 -2.65 -0.59 -12.66
C GLY A 56 -3.53 -0.75 -11.42
N LYS A 57 -4.71 -1.32 -11.64
CA LYS A 57 -5.67 -1.74 -10.62
C LYS A 57 -5.91 -3.23 -10.75
N TYR A 58 -5.83 -3.95 -9.63
CA TYR A 58 -6.30 -5.32 -9.52
C TYR A 58 -7.19 -5.45 -8.29
N ALA A 59 -8.40 -5.98 -8.48
CA ALA A 59 -9.33 -6.29 -7.41
C ALA A 59 -9.90 -7.69 -7.67
N PHE A 60 -10.22 -8.39 -6.60
CA PHE A 60 -10.78 -9.75 -6.64
C PHE A 60 -11.66 -9.98 -5.40
N GLY A 61 -12.32 -11.13 -5.32
CA GLY A 61 -13.24 -11.44 -4.23
C GLY A 61 -14.41 -10.46 -4.21
N ASN A 62 -14.64 -9.81 -3.07
CA ASN A 62 -15.71 -8.82 -2.91
C ASN A 62 -15.39 -7.46 -3.56
N HIS A 63 -14.23 -7.31 -4.21
CA HIS A 63 -13.78 -6.08 -4.88
C HIS A 63 -13.68 -4.84 -3.98
N VAL A 64 -13.63 -5.04 -2.66
CA VAL A 64 -13.50 -3.96 -1.65
C VAL A 64 -12.11 -3.35 -1.66
N ILE A 65 -11.07 -4.16 -1.83
CA ILE A 65 -9.68 -3.70 -1.86
C ILE A 65 -9.18 -3.68 -3.30
N ALA A 66 -8.73 -2.51 -3.74
CA ALA A 66 -8.07 -2.35 -5.02
C ALA A 66 -6.56 -2.26 -4.82
N HIS A 67 -5.85 -3.29 -5.24
CA HIS A 67 -4.41 -3.33 -5.25
C HIS A 67 -3.86 -2.50 -6.40
N ARG A 68 -2.97 -1.55 -6.11
CA ARG A 68 -2.38 -0.67 -7.10
C ARG A 68 -0.96 -1.11 -7.40
N PHE A 69 -0.61 -1.15 -8.67
CA PHE A 69 0.71 -1.60 -9.10
C PHE A 69 1.20 -0.78 -10.29
N CYS A 70 2.52 -0.63 -10.40
CA CYS A 70 3.12 -0.01 -11.56
C CYS A 70 3.11 -1.00 -12.73
N ARG A 71 2.46 -0.65 -13.83
CA ARG A 71 2.43 -1.47 -15.06
C ARG A 71 3.79 -1.57 -15.74
N THR A 72 4.67 -0.59 -15.49
CA THR A 72 6.05 -0.59 -16.03
C THR A 72 6.98 -1.53 -15.27
N CYS A 73 7.02 -1.48 -13.92
CA CYS A 73 8.00 -2.25 -13.12
C CYS A 73 7.39 -3.35 -12.23
N GLY A 74 6.06 -3.51 -12.21
CA GLY A 74 5.35 -4.53 -11.43
C GLY A 74 5.21 -4.25 -9.93
N ILE A 75 5.92 -3.24 -9.39
CA ILE A 75 5.89 -2.92 -7.95
C ILE A 75 4.48 -2.53 -7.50
N HIS A 76 4.10 -3.01 -6.32
CA HIS A 76 2.86 -2.70 -5.62
C HIS A 76 3.13 -1.66 -4.51
N PRO A 77 2.99 -0.34 -4.79
CA PRO A 77 3.27 0.70 -3.82
C PRO A 77 2.18 0.84 -2.75
N PHE A 78 0.92 0.55 -3.08
CA PHE A 78 -0.18 0.61 -2.12
C PHE A 78 -1.39 -0.20 -2.57
N ALA A 79 -2.32 -0.42 -1.66
CA ALA A 79 -3.69 -0.79 -1.94
C ALA A 79 -4.64 0.22 -1.29
N GLU A 80 -5.90 0.24 -1.70
CA GLU A 80 -6.91 1.14 -1.14
C GLU A 80 -8.26 0.46 -1.06
N ASP A 81 -9.01 0.78 0.00
CA ASP A 81 -10.43 0.49 0.09
C ASP A 81 -11.20 1.38 -0.90
N VAL A 82 -11.92 0.74 -1.81
CA VAL A 82 -12.72 1.41 -2.85
C VAL A 82 -14.22 1.29 -2.61
N SER A 83 -14.64 0.80 -1.44
CA SER A 83 -16.06 0.79 -1.05
C SER A 83 -16.63 2.20 -0.91
N GLU A 84 -17.94 2.32 -1.09
CA GLU A 84 -18.66 3.58 -0.92
C GLU A 84 -18.91 3.82 0.59
N GLY A 85 -18.40 4.93 1.13
CA GLY A 85 -18.51 5.28 2.55
C GLY A 85 -17.47 6.30 3.01
N MET A 86 -17.64 6.85 4.22
CA MET A 86 -16.82 7.97 4.72
C MET A 86 -15.48 7.56 5.36
N GLU A 87 -15.22 6.28 5.62
CA GLU A 87 -14.04 5.83 6.37
C GLU A 87 -13.19 4.83 5.56
N ARG A 88 -12.72 5.26 4.39
CA ARG A 88 -11.84 4.43 3.55
C ARG A 88 -10.42 4.45 4.07
N SER A 89 -9.75 3.31 3.96
CA SER A 89 -8.33 3.16 4.30
C SER A 89 -7.45 3.00 3.05
N ALA A 90 -6.23 3.52 3.12
CA ALA A 90 -5.15 3.16 2.22
C ALA A 90 -4.13 2.28 2.97
N TYR A 91 -3.47 1.40 2.22
CA TYR A 91 -2.52 0.42 2.73
C TYR A 91 -1.20 0.58 1.97
N VAL A 92 -0.30 1.40 2.53
CA VAL A 92 0.97 1.75 1.90
C VAL A 92 1.98 0.62 2.11
N ASN A 93 2.63 0.16 1.05
CA ASN A 93 3.73 -0.79 1.18
C ASN A 93 4.97 -0.06 1.67
N VAL A 94 5.41 -0.33 2.90
CA VAL A 94 6.54 0.40 3.51
C VAL A 94 7.86 0.18 2.77
N HIS A 95 7.98 -0.89 1.97
CA HIS A 95 9.13 -1.10 1.07
C HIS A 95 9.23 -0.09 -0.07
N CYS A 96 8.18 0.70 -0.30
CA CYS A 96 8.15 1.75 -1.34
C CYS A 96 8.30 3.16 -0.75
N ILE A 97 8.59 3.29 0.56
CA ILE A 97 8.89 4.56 1.21
C ILE A 97 10.39 4.83 1.11
N ASP A 98 10.75 6.04 0.69
CA ASP A 98 12.14 6.45 0.51
C ASP A 98 12.85 6.59 1.87
N ASP A 99 14.12 6.17 1.92
CA ASP A 99 15.02 6.30 3.08
C ASP A 99 14.48 5.75 4.42
N LEU A 100 13.54 4.80 4.37
CA LEU A 100 12.96 4.20 5.57
C LEU A 100 13.89 3.14 6.19
N ASN A 101 14.19 3.28 7.48
CA ASN A 101 14.85 2.22 8.24
C ASN A 101 13.85 1.08 8.54
N LEU A 102 13.68 0.17 7.59
CA LEU A 102 12.75 -0.97 7.68
C LEU A 102 13.00 -1.87 8.88
N ALA A 103 14.26 -2.01 9.33
CA ALA A 103 14.60 -2.86 10.48
C ALA A 103 14.04 -2.32 11.81
N ALA A 104 13.72 -1.03 11.87
CA ALA A 104 13.13 -0.40 13.05
C ALA A 104 11.59 -0.39 13.03
N VAL A 105 10.95 -0.81 11.93
CA VAL A 105 9.49 -0.81 11.80
C VAL A 105 8.92 -2.09 12.44
N PRO A 106 8.10 -1.99 13.50
CA PRO A 106 7.43 -3.16 14.07
C PRO A 106 6.53 -3.84 13.03
N VAL A 107 6.56 -5.17 12.99
CA VAL A 107 5.72 -5.97 12.08
C VAL A 107 4.70 -6.77 12.88
N PHE A 108 3.43 -6.62 12.52
CA PHE A 108 2.31 -7.35 13.11
C PHE A 108 1.77 -8.36 12.10
N ASP A 109 1.66 -9.63 12.50
CA ASP A 109 1.08 -10.66 11.64
C ASP A 109 -0.46 -10.60 11.71
N PHE A 110 -1.10 -10.68 10.55
CA PHE A 110 -2.55 -10.70 10.39
C PHE A 110 -3.00 -11.94 9.59
N ASP A 111 -3.96 -12.67 10.15
CA ASP A 111 -4.54 -13.85 9.50
C ASP A 111 -5.65 -13.47 8.52
N GLY A 112 -5.25 -12.99 7.35
CA GLY A 112 -6.18 -12.66 6.27
C GLY A 112 -6.72 -13.87 5.51
N ARG A 113 -6.42 -15.12 5.91
CA ARG A 113 -7.07 -16.32 5.36
C ARG A 113 -8.36 -16.67 6.10
N ALA A 114 -8.52 -16.19 7.33
CA ALA A 114 -9.69 -16.40 8.16
C ALA A 114 -10.82 -15.38 7.91
N VAL A 115 -10.61 -14.43 6.99
CA VAL A 115 -11.52 -13.31 6.66
C VAL A 115 -12.09 -13.45 5.26
#